data_AF-A0A0N1E8R6-F1
#
_entry.id   AF-A0A0N1E8R6-F1
#
_cell.length_a   1.000
_cell.length_b   1.000
_cell.length_c   1.000
_cell.angle_alpha   90.00
_cell.angle_beta   90.00
_cell.angle_gamma   90.00
#
_symmetry.space_group_name_H-M   'P 1'
#
loop_
_entity.id
_entity.type
_entity.pdbx_description
1 polymer ?
#
loop_
_entity_poly.entity_id
_entity_poly.type
_entity_poly.pdbx_seq_one_letter_code
_entity_poly.pdbx_strand_id
1 'polypeptide(L)'
;MKYYVTLYIDPLFEQEMFKNVVFSLIFKREFSNLAKQIDFTHAFLGLTKDKSPDELDKIDSQARMQKLKNADWKDIDKRWYESLETNEYNDGFWGFGTANGDLGIIGEAVGKVFDNNQYIVNANKEKNIYDEKKLRSEQTFKNRCTLEVSQEQYEKLLQEIKNDYEATKTITPKSEVGISGDLTYNVLNNNCVHWVLHKLDSIGIEIIDNEEWLPDNISIRDSLLMRFPCLKSYNTTFCKFQNIDSNL
;
A
#
# COMPACT_ATOMS: atom_id res chain seq x y z
N MET A 1 -5.90 3.78 24.11
CA MET A 1 -5.87 4.00 22.66
C MET A 1 -5.15 2.84 22.02
N LYS A 2 -5.74 2.22 21.00
CA LYS A 2 -5.09 1.14 20.24
C LYS A 2 -4.56 1.70 18.92
N TYR A 3 -3.49 1.15 18.39
CA TYR A 3 -2.84 1.63 17.17
C TYR A 3 -2.70 0.48 16.18
N TYR A 4 -2.99 0.75 14.91
CA TYR A 4 -3.09 -0.27 13.90
C TYR A 4 -2.32 0.12 12.65
N VAL A 5 -1.48 -0.80 12.19
CA VAL A 5 -0.78 -0.72 10.91
C VAL A 5 -1.37 -1.77 10.00
N THR A 6 -1.91 -1.34 8.85
CA THR A 6 -2.59 -2.25 7.93
C THR A 6 -1.88 -2.32 6.59
N LEU A 7 -1.41 -3.52 6.24
CA LEU A 7 -0.91 -3.85 4.92
C LEU A 7 -2.08 -4.13 3.98
N TYR A 8 -2.18 -3.39 2.89
CA TYR A 8 -3.10 -3.64 1.78
C TYR A 8 -2.34 -4.19 0.57
N ILE A 9 -2.90 -5.22 -0.07
CA ILE A 9 -2.36 -5.79 -1.31
C ILE A 9 -3.42 -5.68 -2.40
N ASP A 10 -3.11 -4.89 -3.43
CA ASP A 10 -3.95 -4.72 -4.61
C ASP A 10 -3.73 -5.88 -5.61
N PRO A 11 -4.71 -6.79 -5.77
CA PRO A 11 -4.56 -7.94 -6.66
C PRO A 11 -4.65 -7.57 -8.16
N LEU A 12 -5.09 -6.35 -8.52
CA LEU A 12 -5.33 -5.96 -9.91
C LEU A 12 -4.05 -5.57 -10.66
N PHE A 13 -3.04 -5.04 -9.95
CA PHE A 13 -1.79 -4.57 -10.56
C PHE A 13 -1.13 -5.62 -11.46
N GLU A 14 -1.08 -6.87 -11.01
CA GLU A 14 -0.32 -7.90 -11.69
C GLU A 14 -1.08 -8.71 -12.71
N GLN A 15 -2.40 -8.89 -12.54
CA GLN A 15 -3.20 -9.48 -13.60
C GLN A 15 -3.19 -8.58 -14.86
N GLU A 16 -3.10 -7.27 -14.69
CA GLU A 16 -2.98 -6.32 -15.80
C GLU A 16 -1.55 -6.26 -16.36
N MET A 17 -0.51 -6.36 -15.53
CA MET A 17 0.89 -6.46 -15.99
C MET A 17 1.14 -7.78 -16.76
N PHE A 18 0.94 -8.95 -16.13
CA PHE A 18 1.42 -10.23 -16.68
C PHE A 18 0.58 -10.81 -17.83
N LYS A 19 -0.70 -10.46 -17.93
CA LYS A 19 -1.49 -10.81 -19.14
C LYS A 19 -0.97 -10.12 -20.40
N ASN A 20 -0.28 -8.99 -20.24
CA ASN A 20 0.18 -8.15 -21.34
C ASN A 20 1.71 -8.19 -21.55
N VAL A 21 2.50 -8.49 -20.51
CA VAL A 21 3.99 -8.52 -20.56
C VAL A 21 4.53 -9.57 -21.54
N VAL A 22 3.89 -10.74 -21.68
CA VAL A 22 4.34 -11.80 -22.61
C VAL A 22 4.24 -11.33 -24.08
N PHE A 23 3.28 -10.46 -24.40
CA PHE A 23 3.08 -9.91 -25.75
C PHE A 23 3.85 -8.59 -25.97
N SER A 24 4.06 -7.79 -24.91
CA SER A 24 4.57 -6.42 -25.00
C SER A 24 6.09 -6.27 -24.95
N LEU A 25 6.83 -7.29 -24.48
CA LEU A 25 8.30 -7.31 -24.55
C LEU A 25 8.82 -7.14 -26.00
N ILE A 26 7.98 -7.45 -26.99
CA ILE A 26 8.27 -7.30 -28.43
C ILE A 26 8.07 -5.85 -28.92
N PHE A 27 7.26 -5.02 -28.23
CA PHE A 27 6.96 -3.65 -28.65
C PHE A 27 7.01 -2.62 -27.51
N LYS A 28 8.17 -1.96 -27.36
CA LYS A 28 8.43 -0.86 -26.40
C LYS A 28 7.36 0.25 -26.41
N ARG A 29 6.76 0.56 -27.57
CA ARG A 29 5.76 1.64 -27.71
C ARG A 29 4.40 1.29 -27.12
N GLU A 30 3.94 0.05 -27.31
CA GLU A 30 2.67 -0.42 -26.74
C GLU A 30 2.79 -0.67 -25.25
N PHE A 31 3.92 -1.22 -24.80
CA PHE A 31 4.22 -1.35 -23.37
C PHE A 31 4.27 -0.01 -22.65
N SER A 32 4.90 1.02 -23.25
CA SER A 32 4.92 2.38 -22.68
C SER A 32 3.52 2.99 -22.52
N ASN A 33 2.59 2.70 -23.44
CA ASN A 33 1.22 3.19 -23.33
C ASN A 33 0.38 2.40 -22.32
N LEU A 34 0.70 1.13 -22.10
CA LEU A 34 0.09 0.29 -21.08
C LEU A 34 0.62 0.62 -19.67
N ALA A 35 1.94 0.77 -19.52
CA ALA A 35 2.58 1.17 -18.26
C ALA A 35 2.04 2.50 -17.73
N LYS A 36 1.71 3.47 -18.62
CA LYS A 36 1.05 4.73 -18.24
C LYS A 36 -0.34 4.56 -17.59
N GLN A 37 -0.96 3.39 -17.71
CA GLN A 37 -2.30 3.10 -17.18
C GLN A 37 -2.29 2.28 -15.90
N ILE A 38 -1.15 1.70 -15.52
CA ILE A 38 -1.01 0.75 -14.42
C ILE A 38 -0.50 1.50 -13.17
N ASP A 39 -1.13 1.26 -12.03
CA ASP A 39 -0.82 1.87 -10.74
C ASP A 39 0.43 1.26 -10.08
N PHE A 40 1.51 2.02 -9.90
CA PHE A 40 2.81 1.49 -9.52
C PHE A 40 2.96 1.02 -8.07
N THR A 41 1.95 1.24 -7.23
CA THR A 41 1.94 0.82 -5.83
C THR A 41 0.89 -0.30 -5.65
N HIS A 42 1.32 -1.55 -5.52
CA HIS A 42 0.40 -2.69 -5.34
C HIS A 42 0.41 -3.26 -3.92
N ALA A 43 1.36 -2.81 -3.10
CA ALA A 43 1.37 -2.97 -1.67
C ALA A 43 1.53 -1.60 -1.04
N PHE A 44 0.75 -1.32 0.01
CA PHE A 44 0.78 -0.04 0.71
C PHE A 44 0.30 -0.19 2.16
N LEU A 45 0.59 0.81 2.98
CA LEU A 45 0.24 0.84 4.38
C LEU A 45 -0.91 1.82 4.62
N GLY A 46 -1.89 1.43 5.45
CA GLY A 46 -2.84 2.35 6.06
C GLY A 46 -2.66 2.37 7.57
N LEU A 47 -2.66 3.56 8.15
CA LEU A 47 -2.42 3.76 9.58
C LEU A 47 -3.70 4.25 10.25
N THR A 48 -4.23 3.48 11.20
CA THR A 48 -5.43 3.85 11.97
C THR A 48 -5.18 3.77 13.48
N LYS A 49 -5.94 4.56 14.25
CA LYS A 49 -5.89 4.60 15.72
C LYS A 49 -7.29 4.54 16.30
N ASP A 50 -7.38 4.02 17.52
CA ASP A 50 -8.59 3.67 18.28
C ASP A 50 -9.52 2.63 17.62
N LYS A 51 -9.68 2.67 16.30
CA LYS A 51 -10.48 1.74 15.51
C LYS A 51 -9.63 1.03 14.48
N SER A 52 -9.73 -0.29 14.49
CA SER A 52 -9.21 -1.12 13.42
C SER A 52 -10.03 -0.92 12.12
N PRO A 53 -9.47 -1.20 10.94
CA PRO A 53 -10.24 -1.23 9.70
C PRO A 53 -11.49 -2.13 9.76
N ASP A 54 -11.44 -3.25 10.48
CA ASP A 54 -12.59 -4.14 10.67
C ASP A 54 -13.71 -3.50 11.49
N GLU A 55 -13.35 -2.69 12.50
CA GLU A 55 -14.32 -1.90 13.27
C GLU A 55 -14.90 -0.74 12.44
N LEU A 56 -14.07 -0.05 11.67
CA LEU A 56 -14.51 1.02 10.77
C LEU A 56 -15.48 0.47 9.70
N ASP A 57 -15.20 -0.69 9.12
CA ASP A 57 -16.10 -1.37 8.18
C ASP A 57 -17.45 -1.73 8.83
N LYS A 58 -17.44 -2.11 10.11
CA LYS A 58 -18.68 -2.36 10.87
C LYS A 58 -19.47 -1.08 11.12
N ILE A 59 -18.79 0.02 11.45
CA ILE A 59 -19.42 1.34 11.63
C ILE A 59 -20.10 1.79 10.33
N ASP A 60 -19.40 1.70 9.20
CA ASP A 60 -19.97 2.00 7.88
C ASP A 60 -21.20 1.14 7.58
N SER A 61 -21.13 -0.16 7.85
CA SER A 61 -22.24 -1.09 7.65
C SER A 61 -23.46 -0.72 8.49
N GLN A 62 -23.25 -0.37 9.77
CA GLN A 62 -24.32 0.08 10.66
C GLN A 62 -24.92 1.42 10.20
N ALA A 63 -24.09 2.38 9.81
CA ALA A 63 -24.53 3.67 9.28
C ALA A 63 -25.37 3.49 8.00
N ARG A 64 -24.93 2.63 7.08
CA ARG A 64 -25.68 2.27 5.86
C ARG A 64 -27.03 1.65 6.19
N MET A 65 -27.09 0.73 7.14
CA MET A 65 -28.35 0.12 7.59
C MET A 65 -29.32 1.15 8.18
N GLN A 66 -28.83 2.15 8.92
CA GLN A 66 -29.66 3.24 9.45
C GLN A 66 -30.18 4.14 8.32
N LYS A 67 -29.32 4.53 7.38
CA LYS A 67 -29.70 5.31 6.19
C LYS A 67 -30.78 4.61 5.36
N LEU A 68 -30.63 3.31 5.12
CA LEU A 68 -31.63 2.47 4.45
C LEU A 68 -32.99 2.51 5.18
N LYS A 69 -33.00 2.39 6.50
CA LYS A 69 -34.24 2.47 7.30
C LYS A 69 -34.92 3.84 7.20
N ASN A 70 -34.13 4.90 7.04
CA ASN A 70 -34.61 6.28 6.98
C ASN A 70 -34.89 6.77 5.55
N ALA A 71 -34.72 5.91 4.53
CA ALA A 71 -34.75 6.28 3.11
C ALA A 71 -33.82 7.47 2.77
N ASP A 72 -32.71 7.59 3.49
CA ASP A 72 -31.66 8.56 3.21
C ASP A 72 -30.65 7.97 2.22
N TRP A 73 -30.74 8.40 0.97
CA TRP A 73 -29.90 7.91 -0.12
C TRP A 73 -28.57 8.66 -0.22
N LYS A 74 -28.41 9.76 0.51
CA LYS A 74 -27.22 10.59 0.40
C LYS A 74 -26.01 9.85 0.99
N ASP A 75 -24.96 9.68 0.20
CA ASP A 75 -23.70 9.06 0.59
C ASP A 75 -23.90 7.67 1.25
N ILE A 76 -24.88 6.89 0.78
CA ILE A 76 -25.28 5.62 1.38
C ILE A 76 -24.23 4.50 1.20
N ASP A 77 -23.44 4.60 0.14
CA ASP A 77 -22.39 3.64 -0.19
C ASP A 77 -20.98 4.15 0.18
N LYS A 78 -20.89 5.35 0.79
CA LYS A 78 -19.62 5.95 1.20
C LYS A 78 -18.90 5.06 2.21
N ARG A 79 -17.61 4.84 1.97
CA ARG A 79 -16.72 4.10 2.86
C ARG A 79 -15.78 5.02 3.61
N TRP A 80 -15.37 4.62 4.81
CA TRP A 80 -14.46 5.38 5.67
C TRP A 80 -13.12 5.67 4.97
N TYR A 81 -12.64 4.70 4.19
CA TYR A 81 -11.39 4.81 3.46
C TYR A 81 -11.47 5.73 2.23
N GLU A 82 -12.65 6.21 1.82
CA GLU A 82 -12.77 7.17 0.71
C GLU A 82 -12.29 8.58 1.08
N SER A 83 -12.19 8.89 2.38
CA SER A 83 -11.70 10.19 2.84
C SER A 83 -10.23 10.40 2.47
N LEU A 84 -9.92 11.54 1.83
CA LEU A 84 -8.56 12.01 1.60
C LEU A 84 -7.97 12.72 2.82
N GLU A 85 -8.82 13.17 3.74
CA GLU A 85 -8.38 13.85 4.95
C GLU A 85 -8.07 12.84 6.04
N THR A 86 -6.92 13.06 6.70
CA THR A 86 -6.64 12.42 7.98
C THR A 86 -7.63 12.91 9.02
N ASN A 87 -7.93 12.05 9.98
CA ASN A 87 -8.89 12.35 11.03
C ASN A 87 -8.46 11.70 12.35
N GLU A 88 -9.32 11.79 13.35
CA GLU A 88 -9.04 11.22 14.68
C GLU A 88 -8.80 9.70 14.67
N TYR A 89 -9.21 8.98 13.62
CA TYR A 89 -9.05 7.52 13.49
C TYR A 89 -8.08 7.10 12.38
N ASN A 90 -7.74 7.98 11.44
CA ASN A 90 -7.00 7.62 10.22
C ASN A 90 -5.86 8.63 9.96
N ASP A 91 -4.62 8.16 9.99
CA ASP A 91 -3.42 8.95 9.67
C ASP A 91 -2.94 8.74 8.21
N GLY A 92 -3.80 8.15 7.37
CA GLY A 92 -3.65 8.12 5.92
C GLY A 92 -3.20 6.77 5.36
N PHE A 93 -3.14 6.72 4.02
CA PHE A 93 -2.67 5.59 3.25
C PHE A 93 -1.42 5.98 2.45
N TRP A 94 -0.38 5.17 2.55
CA TRP A 94 0.97 5.51 2.12
C TRP A 94 1.55 4.38 1.27
N GLY A 95 2.02 4.70 0.06
CA GLY A 95 2.62 3.73 -0.84
C GLY A 95 3.86 4.27 -1.53
N PHE A 96 4.75 3.39 -1.96
CA PHE A 96 5.97 3.74 -2.69
C PHE A 96 5.94 3.20 -4.10
N GLY A 97 6.23 4.01 -5.12
CA GLY A 97 6.17 3.61 -6.52
C GLY A 97 7.13 4.38 -7.42
N THR A 98 7.14 4.03 -8.70
CA THR A 98 7.88 4.81 -9.71
C THR A 98 7.15 6.12 -10.02
N ALA A 99 7.90 7.21 -10.14
CA ALA A 99 7.40 8.56 -10.38
C ALA A 99 6.86 8.77 -11.80
N ASN A 100 7.39 8.08 -12.81
CA ASN A 100 7.16 8.41 -14.22
C ASN A 100 6.64 7.22 -15.06
N GLY A 101 6.39 6.10 -14.40
CA GLY A 101 5.98 4.83 -14.97
C GLY A 101 7.07 4.04 -15.69
N ASP A 102 8.32 4.46 -15.56
CA ASP A 102 9.46 3.61 -15.85
C ASP A 102 9.58 2.58 -14.72
N LEU A 103 9.40 1.31 -15.07
CA LEU A 103 9.47 0.21 -14.12
C LEU A 103 10.90 -0.02 -13.60
N GLY A 104 11.93 0.63 -14.19
CA GLY A 104 13.30 0.46 -13.74
C GLY A 104 13.76 -1.00 -13.83
N ILE A 105 13.26 -1.75 -14.83
CA ILE A 105 13.56 -3.19 -14.95
C ILE A 105 15.06 -3.41 -15.24
N ILE A 106 15.67 -2.51 -16.01
CA ILE A 106 17.07 -2.60 -16.49
C ILE A 106 17.94 -1.50 -15.85
N GLY A 107 17.46 -0.85 -14.77
CA GLY A 107 18.17 0.26 -14.15
C GLY A 107 17.41 0.87 -12.99
N GLU A 108 17.78 2.10 -12.63
CA GLU A 108 17.16 2.84 -11.53
C GLU A 108 16.11 3.80 -12.09
N ALA A 109 14.88 3.73 -11.56
CA ALA A 109 13.83 4.70 -11.81
C ALA A 109 13.69 5.64 -10.60
N VAL A 110 13.16 6.83 -10.86
CA VAL A 110 12.88 7.78 -9.78
C VAL A 110 11.73 7.25 -8.92
N GLY A 111 12.00 6.99 -7.64
CA GLY A 111 10.97 6.57 -6.68
C GLY A 111 10.25 7.75 -6.04
N LYS A 112 9.01 7.49 -5.63
CA LYS A 112 8.15 8.45 -4.93
C LYS A 112 7.29 7.76 -3.89
N VAL A 113 7.20 8.35 -2.70
CA VAL A 113 6.17 8.03 -1.72
C VAL A 113 4.94 8.88 -1.99
N PHE A 114 3.80 8.21 -2.10
CA PHE A 114 2.49 8.77 -2.34
C PHE A 114 1.69 8.75 -1.04
N ASP A 115 1.13 9.90 -0.69
CA ASP A 115 -0.02 9.99 0.18
C ASP A 115 -1.30 9.59 -0.60
N ASN A 116 -2.38 9.36 0.14
CA ASN A 116 -3.68 8.94 -0.40
C ASN A 116 -3.66 7.68 -1.29
N ASN A 117 -2.80 6.71 -0.95
CA ASN A 117 -2.60 5.51 -1.76
C ASN A 117 -3.80 4.53 -1.76
N GLN A 118 -4.92 4.87 -1.10
CA GLN A 118 -6.22 4.23 -1.34
C GLN A 118 -6.79 4.54 -2.73
N TYR A 119 -6.28 5.58 -3.39
CA TYR A 119 -6.56 5.94 -4.78
C TYR A 119 -5.43 5.51 -5.69
N ILE A 120 -5.81 5.11 -6.90
CA ILE A 120 -4.90 4.88 -8.02
C ILE A 120 -4.39 6.23 -8.51
N VAL A 121 -3.07 6.39 -8.55
CA VAL A 121 -2.41 7.61 -8.97
C VAL A 121 -1.84 7.45 -10.38
N ASN A 122 -2.15 8.40 -11.27
CA ASN A 122 -1.65 8.40 -12.64
C ASN A 122 -0.69 9.58 -12.88
N ALA A 123 0.43 9.30 -13.54
CA ALA A 123 1.40 10.32 -13.92
C ALA A 123 0.93 11.12 -15.15
N ASN A 124 0.64 12.41 -14.97
CA ASN A 124 0.30 13.34 -16.05
C ASN A 124 1.55 14.09 -16.52
N LYS A 125 2.22 13.58 -17.55
CA LYS A 125 3.47 14.18 -18.07
C LYS A 125 3.26 15.54 -18.73
N GLU A 126 2.08 15.82 -19.27
CA GLU A 126 1.81 17.12 -19.90
C GLU A 126 1.79 18.24 -18.85
N LYS A 127 1.04 18.02 -17.77
CA LYS A 127 0.92 18.95 -16.65
C LYS A 127 2.07 18.83 -15.63
N ASN A 128 2.86 17.76 -15.72
CA ASN A 128 3.91 17.39 -14.76
C ASN A 128 3.39 17.23 -13.32
N ILE A 129 2.21 16.63 -13.17
CA ILE A 129 1.56 16.37 -11.88
C ILE A 129 1.08 14.92 -11.81
N TYR A 130 0.61 14.52 -10.64
CA TYR A 130 -0.06 13.24 -10.43
C TYR A 130 -1.55 13.50 -10.25
N ASP A 131 -2.38 12.76 -11.00
CA ASP A 131 -3.83 12.85 -10.91
C ASP A 131 -4.36 11.60 -10.18
N GLU A 132 -5.09 11.79 -9.08
CA GLU A 132 -5.88 10.73 -8.44
C GLU A 132 -7.01 10.32 -9.40
N LYS A 133 -6.96 9.08 -9.87
CA LYS A 133 -7.83 8.63 -10.97
C LYS A 133 -9.09 7.95 -10.46
N LYS A 134 -8.92 7.03 -9.51
CA LYS A 134 -10.00 6.14 -9.06
C LYS A 134 -9.65 5.53 -7.71
N LEU A 135 -10.64 5.37 -6.84
CA LEU A 135 -10.51 4.54 -5.66
C LEU A 135 -10.14 3.10 -6.05
N ARG A 136 -9.22 2.50 -5.29
CA ARG A 136 -8.89 1.08 -5.45
C ARG A 136 -10.11 0.20 -5.24
N SER A 137 -10.03 -1.03 -5.74
CA SER A 137 -11.16 -1.95 -5.67
C SER A 137 -11.50 -2.30 -4.21
N GLU A 138 -12.77 -2.59 -3.94
CA GLU A 138 -13.21 -3.10 -2.64
C GLU A 138 -12.44 -4.37 -2.24
N GLN A 139 -12.01 -5.18 -3.22
CA GLN A 139 -11.20 -6.37 -2.97
C GLN A 139 -9.84 -6.02 -2.37
N THR A 140 -9.23 -4.89 -2.73
CA THR A 140 -7.97 -4.41 -2.13
C THR A 140 -8.15 -4.17 -0.64
N PHE A 141 -9.24 -3.49 -0.25
CA PHE A 141 -9.53 -3.22 1.16
C PHE A 141 -9.95 -4.47 1.94
N LYS A 142 -10.51 -5.49 1.27
CA LYS A 142 -10.77 -6.83 1.86
C LYS A 142 -9.49 -7.68 1.96
N ASN A 143 -8.53 -7.48 1.05
CA ASN A 143 -7.27 -8.19 1.01
C ASN A 143 -6.19 -7.47 1.84
N ARG A 144 -6.44 -7.38 3.14
CA ARG A 144 -5.59 -6.67 4.10
C ARG A 144 -5.07 -7.57 5.22
N CYS A 145 -3.99 -7.14 5.86
CA CYS A 145 -3.48 -7.65 7.13
C CYS A 145 -3.32 -6.47 8.09
N THR A 146 -4.08 -6.45 9.18
CA THR A 146 -4.03 -5.39 10.20
C THR A 146 -3.27 -5.88 11.41
N LEU A 147 -2.21 -5.16 11.79
CA LEU A 147 -1.35 -5.42 12.94
C LEU A 147 -1.70 -4.42 14.05
N GLU A 148 -2.04 -4.91 15.24
CA GLU A 148 -2.08 -4.05 16.45
C GLU A 148 -0.64 -3.84 16.95
N VAL A 149 -0.21 -2.59 17.06
CA VAL A 149 1.15 -2.22 17.44
C VAL A 149 1.15 -1.30 18.67
N SER A 150 2.32 -1.13 19.30
CA SER A 150 2.45 -0.13 20.37
C SER A 150 2.35 1.30 19.81
N GLN A 151 2.04 2.25 20.69
CA GLN A 151 2.06 3.68 20.32
C GLN A 151 3.43 4.11 19.79
N GLU A 152 4.50 3.69 20.45
CA GLU A 152 5.88 4.02 20.07
C GLU A 152 6.20 3.50 18.66
N GLN A 153 5.84 2.24 18.36
CA GLN A 153 6.00 1.65 17.04
C GLN A 153 5.20 2.43 15.99
N TYR A 154 3.94 2.77 16.29
CA TYR A 154 3.08 3.52 15.37
C TYR A 154 3.64 4.91 15.05
N GLU A 155 4.02 5.68 16.08
CA GLU A 155 4.55 7.04 15.92
C GLU A 155 5.88 7.04 15.18
N LYS A 156 6.77 6.08 15.49
CA LYS A 156 8.03 5.87 14.78
C LYS A 156 7.79 5.60 13.30
N LEU A 157 6.91 4.63 12.99
CA LEU A 157 6.56 4.28 11.60
C LEU A 157 6.01 5.48 10.84
N LEU A 158 5.03 6.18 11.42
CA LEU A 158 4.40 7.34 10.79
C LEU A 158 5.41 8.44 10.51
N GLN A 159 6.35 8.68 11.43
CA GLN A 159 7.41 9.67 11.25
C GLN A 159 8.37 9.26 10.13
N GLU A 160 8.78 7.99 10.06
CA GLU A 160 9.64 7.49 8.99
C GLU A 160 8.97 7.56 7.61
N ILE A 161 7.68 7.22 7.51
CA ILE A 161 6.92 7.36 6.26
C ILE A 161 6.84 8.82 5.83
N LYS A 162 6.56 9.73 6.78
CA LYS A 162 6.53 11.18 6.50
C LYS A 162 7.88 11.71 6.07
N ASN A 163 8.98 11.21 6.63
CA ASN A 163 10.32 11.60 6.20
C ASN A 163 10.57 11.20 4.74
N ASP A 164 10.20 9.97 4.34
CA ASP A 164 10.33 9.54 2.94
C ASP A 164 9.41 10.33 1.99
N TYR A 165 8.19 10.63 2.44
CA TYR A 165 7.26 11.49 1.70
C TYR A 165 7.84 12.88 1.51
N GLU A 166 8.35 13.52 2.56
CA GLU A 166 8.94 14.84 2.48
C GLU A 166 10.19 14.86 1.59
N ALA A 167 11.00 13.80 1.63
CA ALA A 167 12.15 13.64 0.73
C ALA A 167 11.71 13.57 -0.74
N THR A 168 10.60 12.86 -1.03
CA THR A 168 10.11 12.62 -2.40
C THR A 168 9.00 13.55 -2.86
N LYS A 169 8.57 14.53 -2.04
CA LYS A 169 7.40 15.37 -2.36
C LYS A 169 7.56 16.18 -3.64
N THR A 170 8.78 16.62 -3.94
CA THR A 170 9.11 17.43 -5.13
C THR A 170 9.32 16.59 -6.39
N ILE A 171 9.35 15.26 -6.26
CA ILE A 171 9.48 14.35 -7.39
C ILE A 171 8.22 14.42 -8.26
N THR A 172 8.41 14.65 -9.56
CA THR A 172 7.35 14.80 -10.57
C THR A 172 7.51 13.75 -11.67
N PRO A 173 6.50 13.56 -12.54
CA PRO A 173 6.60 12.63 -13.67
C PRO A 173 7.74 12.90 -14.67
N LYS A 174 8.33 14.10 -14.65
CA LYS A 174 9.49 14.48 -15.47
C LYS A 174 10.81 14.49 -14.71
N SER A 175 10.82 14.14 -13.41
CA SER A 175 12.07 14.08 -12.66
C SER A 175 13.02 13.05 -13.30
N GLU A 176 14.22 13.50 -13.67
CA GLU A 176 15.24 12.69 -14.37
C GLU A 176 16.29 12.12 -13.41
N VAL A 177 16.44 12.74 -12.24
CA VAL A 177 17.38 12.31 -11.20
C VAL A 177 16.57 11.88 -9.98
N GLY A 178 16.80 10.65 -9.55
CA GLY A 178 16.23 10.12 -8.32
C GLY A 178 16.89 10.71 -7.08
N ILE A 179 16.33 10.38 -5.92
CA ILE A 179 17.03 10.57 -4.65
C ILE A 179 17.98 9.39 -4.51
N SER A 180 19.26 9.61 -4.22
CA SER A 180 20.22 8.52 -4.03
C SER A 180 19.84 7.64 -2.84
N GLY A 181 20.02 6.33 -2.95
CA GLY A 181 19.84 5.37 -1.84
C GLY A 181 18.47 4.69 -1.85
N ASP A 182 17.87 4.55 -0.67
CA ASP A 182 16.69 3.69 -0.40
C ASP A 182 15.39 4.15 -1.08
N LEU A 183 15.38 5.32 -1.72
CA LEU A 183 14.21 5.92 -2.39
C LEU A 183 14.30 5.88 -3.92
N THR A 184 15.30 5.16 -4.46
CA THR A 184 15.35 4.80 -5.87
C THR A 184 14.44 3.62 -6.15
N TYR A 185 13.54 3.73 -7.14
CA TYR A 185 12.65 2.62 -7.49
C TYR A 185 13.33 1.65 -8.46
N ASN A 186 13.25 0.37 -8.15
CA ASN A 186 13.64 -0.71 -9.03
C ASN A 186 12.62 -1.84 -8.89
N VAL A 187 11.99 -2.26 -10.00
CA VAL A 187 10.96 -3.31 -9.95
C VAL A 187 11.48 -4.54 -9.24
N LEU A 188 12.73 -4.98 -9.49
CA LEU A 188 13.26 -6.25 -8.99
C LEU A 188 13.69 -6.18 -7.51
N ASN A 189 14.31 -5.07 -7.10
CA ASN A 189 15.06 -5.01 -5.85
C ASN A 189 14.52 -3.99 -4.84
N ASN A 190 13.99 -2.85 -5.29
CA ASN A 190 13.52 -1.76 -4.42
C ASN A 190 12.19 -1.20 -4.93
N ASN A 191 11.12 -1.95 -4.68
CA ASN A 191 9.77 -1.68 -5.16
C ASN A 191 8.81 -1.39 -3.99
N CYS A 192 7.51 -1.27 -4.27
CA CYS A 192 6.51 -0.99 -3.23
C CYS A 192 6.45 -2.06 -2.13
N VAL A 193 6.68 -3.33 -2.48
CA VAL A 193 6.73 -4.45 -1.54
C VAL A 193 7.94 -4.32 -0.64
N HIS A 194 9.11 -4.14 -1.22
CA HIS A 194 10.35 -3.96 -0.47
C HIS A 194 10.22 -2.80 0.53
N TRP A 195 9.69 -1.66 0.08
CA TRP A 195 9.46 -0.50 0.93
C TRP A 195 8.53 -0.80 2.10
N VAL A 196 7.38 -1.44 1.86
CA VAL A 196 6.45 -1.86 2.93
C VAL A 196 7.16 -2.75 3.95
N LEU A 197 7.92 -3.75 3.48
CA LEU A 197 8.61 -4.69 4.35
C LEU A 197 9.66 -3.98 5.20
N HIS A 198 10.46 -3.11 4.60
CA HIS A 198 11.45 -2.31 5.30
C HIS A 198 10.82 -1.40 6.35
N LYS A 199 9.62 -0.85 6.09
CA LYS A 199 8.88 -0.05 7.07
C LYS A 199 8.31 -0.87 8.23
N LEU A 200 7.91 -2.12 8.00
CA LEU A 200 7.52 -3.00 9.09
C LEU A 200 8.74 -3.44 9.91
N ASP A 201 9.85 -3.75 9.25
CA ASP A 201 11.12 -4.12 9.87
C ASP A 201 11.67 -3.01 10.77
N SER A 202 11.58 -1.75 10.33
CA SER A 202 12.07 -0.60 11.11
C SER A 202 11.37 -0.41 12.46
N ILE A 203 10.18 -1.00 12.66
CA ILE A 203 9.46 -1.02 13.93
C ILE A 203 9.50 -2.37 14.64
N GLY A 204 10.42 -3.26 14.24
CA GLY A 204 10.65 -4.57 14.83
C GLY A 204 9.63 -5.64 14.42
N ILE A 205 8.93 -5.44 13.30
CA ILE A 205 8.04 -6.44 12.72
C ILE A 205 8.79 -7.11 11.57
N GLU A 206 9.61 -8.09 11.95
CA GLU A 206 10.36 -8.91 11.02
C GLU A 206 9.47 -9.97 10.38
N ILE A 207 9.55 -10.11 9.06
CA ILE A 207 9.00 -11.26 8.36
C ILE A 207 10.13 -12.25 8.15
N ILE A 208 10.25 -13.19 9.08
CA ILE A 208 11.27 -14.23 9.02
C ILE A 208 10.91 -15.18 7.88
N ASP A 209 11.76 -15.19 6.86
CA ASP A 209 11.77 -16.21 5.84
C ASP A 209 12.51 -17.43 6.39
N ASN A 210 11.79 -18.53 6.63
CA ASN A 210 12.46 -19.80 6.95
C ASN A 210 13.03 -20.46 5.68
N GLU A 211 12.73 -19.93 4.48
CA GLU A 211 13.41 -20.30 3.25
C GLU A 211 14.57 -19.32 3.05
N GLU A 212 15.75 -19.74 3.51
CA GLU A 212 17.04 -19.04 3.39
C GLU A 212 17.45 -18.73 1.92
N TRP A 213 16.62 -19.12 0.94
CA TRP A 213 16.81 -18.94 -0.49
C TRP A 213 15.43 -18.80 -1.16
N LEU A 214 15.00 -17.57 -1.47
CA LEU A 214 14.04 -17.40 -2.56
C LEU A 214 14.82 -17.68 -3.86
N PRO A 215 14.47 -18.71 -4.66
CA PRO A 215 15.12 -18.92 -5.94
C PRO A 215 15.00 -17.66 -6.81
N ASP A 216 16.05 -17.38 -7.60
CA ASP A 216 16.19 -16.22 -8.50
C ASP A 216 15.02 -16.00 -9.49
N ASN A 217 14.02 -16.88 -9.50
CA ASN A 217 12.86 -16.89 -10.38
C ASN A 217 11.50 -16.63 -9.72
N ILE A 218 11.44 -16.41 -8.39
CA ILE A 218 10.18 -16.07 -7.72
C ILE A 218 9.84 -14.62 -8.06
N SER A 219 8.66 -14.40 -8.66
CA SER A 219 8.18 -13.04 -8.88
C SER A 219 7.98 -12.33 -7.53
N ILE A 220 8.19 -11.02 -7.47
CA ILE A 220 8.00 -10.22 -6.25
C ILE A 220 6.64 -10.44 -5.60
N ARG A 221 5.62 -10.67 -6.42
CA ARG A 221 4.28 -11.08 -6.02
C ARG A 221 4.25 -12.38 -5.26
N ASP A 222 4.90 -13.41 -5.80
CA ASP A 222 4.85 -14.75 -5.26
C ASP A 222 5.56 -14.74 -3.91
N SER A 223 6.66 -13.99 -3.77
CA SER A 223 7.32 -13.75 -2.48
C SER A 223 6.38 -13.08 -1.47
N LEU A 224 5.71 -11.97 -1.84
CA LEU A 224 4.79 -11.28 -0.92
C LEU A 224 3.52 -12.09 -0.62
N LEU A 225 2.92 -12.75 -1.62
CA LEU A 225 1.74 -13.59 -1.45
C LEU A 225 2.04 -14.84 -0.64
N MET A 226 3.27 -15.36 -0.68
CA MET A 226 3.73 -16.41 0.23
C MET A 226 3.88 -15.88 1.66
N ARG A 227 4.36 -14.64 1.83
CA ARG A 227 4.58 -14.00 3.15
C ARG A 227 3.30 -13.50 3.82
N PHE A 228 2.28 -13.14 3.04
CA PHE A 228 1.03 -12.56 3.56
C PHE A 228 0.23 -13.51 4.48
N PRO A 229 0.10 -14.81 4.16
CA PRO A 229 -0.43 -15.81 5.10
C PRO A 229 0.35 -15.89 6.42
N CYS A 230 1.68 -15.81 6.37
CA CYS A 230 2.51 -15.82 7.57
C CYS A 230 2.22 -14.61 8.46
N LEU A 231 2.20 -13.40 7.88
CA LEU A 231 1.82 -12.17 8.59
C LEU A 231 0.45 -12.28 9.26
N LYS A 232 -0.55 -12.78 8.53
CA LYS A 232 -1.90 -12.99 9.08
C LYS A 232 -1.90 -13.99 10.23
N SER A 233 -1.11 -15.06 10.11
CA SER A 233 -0.95 -16.08 11.15
C SER A 233 -0.30 -15.50 12.41
N TYR A 234 0.79 -14.74 12.26
CA TYR A 234 1.48 -14.09 13.38
C TYR A 234 0.57 -13.10 14.09
N ASN A 235 -0.13 -12.24 13.36
CA ASN A 235 -1.08 -11.31 13.95
C ASN A 235 -2.21 -12.02 14.71
N THR A 236 -2.80 -13.04 14.09
CA THR A 236 -3.86 -13.84 14.74
C THR A 236 -3.36 -14.49 16.03
N THR A 237 -2.12 -14.98 16.03
CA THR A 237 -1.48 -15.59 17.20
C THR A 237 -1.22 -14.56 18.30
N PHE A 238 -0.68 -13.40 17.93
CA PHE A 238 -0.45 -12.28 18.85
C PHE A 238 -1.74 -11.82 19.52
N CYS A 239 -2.82 -11.56 18.76
CA CYS A 239 -4.10 -11.16 19.32
C CYS A 239 -4.67 -12.20 20.31
N LYS A 240 -4.46 -13.50 20.04
CA LYS A 240 -4.86 -14.57 20.98
C LYS A 240 -4.10 -14.47 22.30
N PHE A 241 -2.78 -14.26 22.27
CA PHE A 241 -1.97 -14.11 23.48
C PHE A 241 -2.33 -12.84 24.27
N GLN A 242 -2.52 -11.69 23.60
CA GLN A 242 -2.95 -10.47 24.28
C GLN A 242 -4.30 -10.64 25.00
N ASN A 243 -5.24 -11.38 24.41
CA ASN A 243 -6.52 -11.66 25.05
C ASN A 243 -6.37 -12.56 26.30
N ILE A 244 -5.34 -13.40 26.37
CA ILE A 244 -5.05 -14.20 27.56
C ILE A 244 -4.50 -13.31 28.68
N ASP A 245 -3.55 -12.42 28.37
CA ASP A 245 -2.97 -11.51 29.36
C ASP A 245 -3.99 -10.51 29.92
N SER A 246 -5.03 -10.14 29.17
CA SER A 246 -6.11 -9.27 29.66
C SER A 246 -7.07 -9.92 30.66
N ASN A 247 -6.94 -11.23 30.92
CA ASN A 247 -7.77 -12.00 31.86
C ASN A 247 -7.03 -12.43 33.14
N LEU A 248 -5.83 -11.89 33.40
CA LEU A 248 -5.06 -12.04 34.64
C LEU A 248 -5.02 -10.71 35.41
#